data_AF-A0A9X4NJG4-F1
#
_entry.id   AF-A0A9X4NJG4-F1
#
_cell.length_a   1.000
_cell.length_b   1.000
_cell.length_c   1.000
_cell.angle_alpha   90.00
_cell.angle_beta   90.00
_cell.angle_gamma   90.00
#
_symmetry.space_group_name_H-M   'P 1'
#
loop_
_entity.id
_entity.type
_entity.pdbx_description
1 polymer ?
#
loop_
_entity_poly.entity_id
_entity_poly.type
_entity_poly.pdbx_seq_one_letter_code
_entity_poly.pdbx_strand_id
1 'polypeptide(L)'
;MTNWITEVQDNDYVSKRASGIIANQMAADSIEAVGFRKLHYPRMYSAKLREVGKEARWEYLEALLSCVLPGDTVIVQYPLWTNNTEFELEFINYLKNVRHAKIVAMVWDIVSWLQDNRERDYTKDASLWMLNKYDLVIAANPKMGKRLREEGGVTTPMIPMHLTDFIYSGPLVPKQYKKELYYVATGIDPAMIEEVPSDLRINFIGPNNQVKDFPDHVSLLGPMESNDIPSKLDGGFGLLYYPQNGGYKGMHRYGEYNNPMKLSLYLASGLPVVCLSNTAHAKWIKAQGVGVVIDDLGDLGEAINGVSEKDYDQMLDNLKPWQRAVTSGFFAKGAAIEAVRVLNLGFTDTLIHQEGNND
;
A
#
# COMPACT_ATOMS: atom_id res chain seq x y z
N MET A 1 23.93 -10.77 -14.81
CA MET A 1 22.54 -10.26 -14.77
C MET A 1 22.28 -9.80 -13.36
N THR A 2 22.14 -8.49 -13.18
CA THR A 2 21.86 -7.84 -11.90
C THR A 2 20.36 -7.64 -11.77
N ASN A 3 19.84 -7.80 -10.55
CA ASN A 3 18.46 -7.44 -10.25
C ASN A 3 18.45 -6.13 -9.45
N TRP A 4 17.63 -5.19 -9.87
CA TRP A 4 17.54 -3.85 -9.32
C TRP A 4 16.15 -3.56 -8.76
N ILE A 5 16.09 -2.72 -7.72
CA ILE A 5 14.84 -2.15 -7.20
C ILE A 5 15.01 -0.64 -7.13
N THR A 6 14.07 0.13 -7.71
CA THR A 6 14.13 1.59 -7.64
C THR A 6 13.74 2.07 -6.25
N GLU A 7 14.40 3.09 -5.70
CA GLU A 7 14.04 3.70 -4.40
C GLU A 7 13.89 5.21 -4.56
N VAL A 8 12.75 5.75 -4.13
CA VAL A 8 12.49 7.19 -4.17
C VAL A 8 13.18 7.91 -3.02
N GLN A 9 13.88 8.99 -3.34
CA GLN A 9 14.51 9.89 -2.37
C GLN A 9 13.73 11.21 -2.34
N ASP A 10 13.18 11.57 -1.19
CA ASP A 10 12.46 12.83 -0.93
C ASP A 10 12.94 13.42 0.40
N ASN A 11 12.49 14.63 0.73
CA ASN A 11 12.83 15.29 1.97
C ASN A 11 12.35 14.49 3.21
N ASP A 12 13.05 14.68 4.33
CA ASP A 12 12.83 13.93 5.58
C ASP A 12 11.38 14.02 6.08
N TYR A 13 10.73 15.18 5.92
CA TYR A 13 9.35 15.36 6.35
C TYR A 13 8.39 14.43 5.59
N VAL A 14 8.54 14.34 4.27
CA VAL A 14 7.73 13.47 3.40
C VAL A 14 8.07 12.01 3.64
N SER A 15 9.37 11.66 3.70
CA SER A 15 9.84 10.28 3.90
C SER A 15 9.36 9.65 5.21
N LYS A 16 8.97 10.45 6.21
CA LYS A 16 8.44 9.97 7.50
C LYS A 16 6.91 9.93 7.60
N ARG A 17 6.20 10.54 6.65
CA ARG A 17 4.74 10.78 6.77
C ARG A 17 3.91 10.34 5.56
N ALA A 18 4.48 10.32 4.36
CA ALA A 18 3.76 9.93 3.15
C ALA A 18 3.81 8.42 2.97
N SER A 19 2.67 7.74 3.13
CA SER A 19 2.58 6.27 3.09
C SER A 19 3.18 5.65 1.82
N GLY A 20 2.95 6.24 0.64
CA GLY A 20 3.49 5.75 -0.61
C GLY A 20 5.02 5.85 -0.72
N ILE A 21 5.63 6.84 -0.05
CA ILE A 21 7.08 7.02 0.00
C ILE A 21 7.70 6.07 1.05
N ILE A 22 7.07 5.95 2.21
CA ILE A 22 7.49 5.02 3.26
C ILE A 22 7.47 3.58 2.75
N ALA A 23 6.35 3.16 2.12
CA ALA A 23 6.20 1.82 1.57
C ALA A 23 7.26 1.53 0.49
N ASN A 24 7.55 2.53 -0.35
CA ASN A 24 8.57 2.44 -1.39
C ASN A 24 9.97 2.19 -0.78
N GLN A 25 10.38 2.99 0.19
CA GLN A 25 11.68 2.87 0.85
C GLN A 25 11.80 1.55 1.62
N MET A 26 10.77 1.18 2.39
CA MET A 26 10.71 -0.09 3.13
C MET A 26 10.83 -1.31 2.21
N ALA A 27 10.16 -1.30 1.06
CA ALA A 27 10.26 -2.37 0.09
C ALA A 27 11.65 -2.45 -0.54
N ALA A 28 12.26 -1.31 -0.89
CA ALA A 28 13.61 -1.27 -1.43
C ALA A 28 14.64 -1.87 -0.46
N ASP A 29 14.59 -1.49 0.82
CA ASP A 29 15.45 -2.03 1.87
C ASP A 29 15.25 -3.54 2.06
N SER A 30 13.99 -3.98 2.06
CA SER A 30 13.67 -5.41 2.21
C SER A 30 14.16 -6.24 1.03
N ILE A 31 14.01 -5.73 -0.19
CA ILE A 31 14.38 -6.42 -1.42
C ILE A 31 15.90 -6.42 -1.62
N GLU A 32 16.60 -5.38 -1.18
CA GLU A 32 18.07 -5.38 -1.13
C GLU A 32 18.62 -6.54 -0.30
N ALA A 33 17.97 -6.86 0.84
CA ALA A 33 18.37 -7.95 1.71
C ALA A 33 18.29 -9.35 1.06
N VAL A 34 17.63 -9.50 -0.09
CA VAL A 34 17.59 -10.75 -0.88
C VAL A 34 18.39 -10.68 -2.18
N GLY A 35 19.37 -9.77 -2.26
CA GLY A 35 20.40 -9.75 -3.31
C GLY A 35 20.12 -8.81 -4.48
N PHE A 36 19.09 -7.97 -4.39
CA PHE A 36 18.87 -6.89 -5.35
C PHE A 36 19.76 -5.69 -4.99
N ARG A 37 20.03 -4.83 -5.98
CA ARG A 37 20.70 -3.54 -5.77
C ARG A 37 19.71 -2.39 -5.87
N LYS A 38 19.89 -1.34 -5.07
CA LYS A 38 19.03 -0.16 -5.12
C LYS A 38 19.43 0.80 -6.25
N LEU A 39 18.43 1.26 -7.00
CA LEU A 39 18.52 2.38 -7.94
C LEU A 39 17.82 3.58 -7.33
N HIS A 40 18.60 4.44 -6.70
CA HIS A 40 18.08 5.65 -6.07
C HIS A 40 17.69 6.69 -7.12
N TYR A 41 16.54 7.33 -6.95
CA TYR A 41 16.16 8.48 -7.76
C TYR A 41 15.59 9.60 -6.87
N PRO A 42 16.10 10.85 -6.95
CA PRO A 42 15.45 11.96 -6.29
C PRO A 42 14.08 12.23 -6.92
N ARG A 43 13.08 12.44 -6.07
CA ARG A 43 11.74 12.74 -6.53
C ARG A 43 11.70 14.12 -7.19
N MET A 44 11.51 14.13 -8.51
CA MET A 44 11.29 15.36 -9.26
C MET A 44 9.80 15.63 -9.41
N TYR A 45 9.34 16.75 -8.87
CA TYR A 45 7.94 17.18 -8.99
C TYR A 45 7.64 17.66 -10.42
N SER A 46 6.39 17.46 -10.85
CA SER A 46 5.90 17.79 -12.20
C SER A 46 6.27 19.20 -12.68
N ALA A 47 6.23 20.21 -11.81
CA ALA A 47 6.60 21.58 -12.17
C ALA A 47 8.06 21.68 -12.63
N LYS A 48 9.00 21.05 -11.89
CA LYS A 48 10.41 21.05 -12.25
C LYS A 48 10.68 20.27 -13.53
N LEU A 49 10.01 19.12 -13.70
CA LEU A 49 10.12 18.30 -14.92
C LEU A 49 9.67 19.04 -16.18
N ARG A 50 8.66 19.91 -16.06
CA ARG A 50 8.19 20.76 -17.17
C ARG A 50 9.16 21.90 -17.47
N GLU A 51 9.76 22.48 -16.42
CA GLU A 51 10.71 23.59 -16.54
C GLU A 51 12.02 23.18 -17.23
N VAL A 52 12.61 22.04 -16.84
CA VAL A 52 13.93 21.63 -17.34
C VAL A 52 13.92 21.14 -18.80
N GLY A 53 12.75 20.77 -19.33
CA GLY A 53 12.60 20.31 -20.70
C GLY A 53 13.19 18.92 -20.98
N LYS A 54 13.01 18.43 -22.20
CA LYS A 54 13.29 17.05 -22.60
C LYS A 54 14.77 16.66 -22.54
N GLU A 55 15.67 17.55 -22.97
CA GLU A 55 17.12 17.27 -23.01
C GLU A 55 17.68 17.06 -21.59
N ALA A 56 17.35 17.95 -20.65
CA ALA A 56 17.78 17.80 -19.27
C ALA A 56 17.16 16.57 -18.58
N ARG A 57 15.89 16.22 -18.89
CA ARG A 57 15.30 14.96 -18.41
C ARG A 57 16.04 13.74 -18.95
N TRP A 58 16.50 13.77 -20.21
CA TRP A 58 17.31 12.70 -20.79
C TRP A 58 18.66 12.56 -20.08
N GLU A 59 19.38 13.66 -19.86
CA GLU A 59 20.65 13.65 -19.12
C GLU A 59 20.50 13.09 -17.70
N TYR A 60 19.38 13.43 -17.05
CA TYR A 60 19.04 12.87 -15.74
C TYR A 60 18.83 11.34 -15.80
N LEU A 61 18.10 10.85 -16.80
CA LEU A 61 17.91 9.41 -16.98
C LEU A 61 19.24 8.69 -17.27
N GLU A 62 20.12 9.27 -18.07
CA GLU A 62 21.47 8.73 -18.30
C GLU A 62 22.27 8.67 -17.00
N ALA A 63 22.27 9.74 -16.21
CA ALA A 63 22.97 9.80 -14.94
C ALA A 63 22.47 8.73 -13.94
N LEU A 64 21.15 8.50 -13.89
CA LEU A 64 20.55 7.53 -12.97
C LEU A 64 20.69 6.08 -13.43
N LEU A 65 20.51 5.83 -14.73
CA LEU A 65 20.22 4.49 -15.26
C LEU A 65 21.37 3.90 -16.10
N SER A 66 22.47 4.64 -16.30
CA SER A 66 23.65 4.17 -17.03
C SER A 66 24.32 2.93 -16.41
N CYS A 67 24.10 2.67 -15.12
CA CYS A 67 24.61 1.49 -14.43
C CYS A 67 23.82 0.20 -14.74
N VAL A 68 22.59 0.31 -15.27
CA VAL A 68 21.74 -0.84 -15.63
C VAL A 68 22.23 -1.43 -16.95
N LEU A 69 22.62 -2.69 -16.99
CA LEU A 69 23.16 -3.31 -18.21
C LEU A 69 22.10 -4.10 -18.99
N PRO A 70 22.30 -4.33 -20.31
CA PRO A 70 21.42 -5.19 -21.10
C PRO A 70 21.17 -6.56 -20.45
N GLY A 71 19.89 -6.92 -20.37
CA GLY A 71 19.44 -8.16 -19.75
C GLY A 71 19.25 -8.11 -18.22
N ASP A 72 19.68 -7.04 -17.53
CA ASP A 72 19.36 -6.84 -16.11
C ASP A 72 17.84 -6.77 -15.90
N THR A 73 17.40 -7.09 -14.69
CA THR A 73 15.98 -6.94 -14.28
C THR A 73 15.84 -5.73 -13.37
N VAL A 74 14.88 -4.86 -13.64
CA VAL A 74 14.60 -3.67 -12.81
C VAL A 74 13.15 -3.73 -12.34
N ILE A 75 12.96 -3.83 -11.02
CA ILE A 75 11.68 -3.56 -10.38
C ILE A 75 11.55 -2.06 -10.20
N VAL A 76 10.65 -1.47 -10.98
CA VAL A 76 10.24 -0.07 -10.90
C VAL A 76 9.05 0.02 -9.97
N GLN A 77 9.24 0.72 -8.86
CA GLN A 77 8.17 0.99 -7.90
C GLN A 77 7.24 2.07 -8.48
N TYR A 78 6.01 1.69 -8.77
CA TYR A 78 5.04 2.45 -9.55
C TYR A 78 3.96 3.09 -8.67
N PRO A 79 3.63 4.38 -8.86
CA PRO A 79 4.26 5.33 -9.78
C PRO A 79 5.60 5.85 -9.23
N LEU A 80 6.39 6.55 -10.06
CA LEU A 80 7.62 7.21 -9.58
C LEU A 80 7.34 8.41 -8.65
N TRP A 81 6.08 8.72 -8.35
CA TRP A 81 5.62 9.83 -7.52
C TRP A 81 5.92 11.23 -8.09
N THR A 82 6.21 11.32 -9.39
CA THR A 82 6.56 12.58 -10.08
C THR A 82 5.36 13.44 -10.43
N ASN A 83 4.17 12.84 -10.51
CA ASN A 83 2.95 13.43 -11.08
C ASN A 83 3.16 13.97 -12.50
N ASN A 84 3.98 13.28 -13.29
CA ASN A 84 4.29 13.63 -14.66
C ASN A 84 4.35 12.38 -15.54
N THR A 85 3.25 12.08 -16.22
CA THR A 85 3.13 10.92 -17.11
C THR A 85 4.20 10.86 -18.21
N GLU A 86 4.62 12.01 -18.75
CA GLU A 86 5.65 12.06 -19.79
C GLU A 86 6.98 11.51 -19.25
N PHE A 87 7.38 11.96 -18.06
CA PHE A 87 8.61 11.50 -17.43
C PHE A 87 8.55 10.03 -16.98
N GLU A 88 7.40 9.56 -16.48
CA GLU A 88 7.19 8.13 -16.19
C GLU A 88 7.43 7.28 -17.44
N LEU A 89 6.89 7.72 -18.59
CA LEU A 89 7.11 7.04 -19.87
C LEU A 89 8.55 7.12 -20.36
N GLU A 90 9.21 8.27 -20.21
CA GLU A 90 10.62 8.43 -20.55
C GLU A 90 11.49 7.49 -19.72
N PHE A 91 11.26 7.38 -18.40
CA PHE A 91 11.98 6.48 -17.51
C PHE A 91 11.83 5.01 -17.93
N ILE A 92 10.60 4.56 -18.17
CA ILE A 92 10.29 3.18 -18.62
C ILE A 92 10.90 2.89 -19.98
N ASN A 93 10.72 3.80 -20.94
CA ASN A 93 11.25 3.63 -22.29
C ASN A 93 12.79 3.65 -22.31
N TYR A 94 13.42 4.41 -21.42
CA TYR A 94 14.87 4.44 -21.30
C TYR A 94 15.40 3.07 -20.82
N LEU A 95 14.83 2.53 -19.74
CA LEU A 95 15.19 1.19 -19.25
C LEU A 95 14.98 0.11 -20.32
N LYS A 96 13.84 0.14 -21.01
CA LYS A 96 13.47 -0.90 -21.99
C LYS A 96 14.24 -0.79 -23.31
N ASN A 97 14.32 0.41 -23.87
CA ASN A 97 14.81 0.61 -25.24
C ASN A 97 16.28 1.01 -25.32
N VAL A 98 16.81 1.68 -24.29
CA VAL A 98 18.22 2.13 -24.25
C VAL A 98 19.06 1.14 -23.45
N ARG A 99 18.57 0.75 -22.27
CA ARG A 99 19.29 -0.18 -21.40
C ARG A 99 19.00 -1.64 -21.69
N HIS A 100 17.98 -1.94 -22.50
CA HIS A 100 17.56 -3.31 -22.83
C HIS A 100 17.35 -4.20 -21.59
N ALA A 101 16.83 -3.59 -20.52
CA ALA A 101 16.50 -4.26 -19.28
C ALA A 101 15.11 -4.92 -19.36
N LYS A 102 14.93 -6.01 -18.60
CA LYS A 102 13.61 -6.52 -18.26
C LYS A 102 13.04 -5.63 -17.14
N ILE A 103 11.80 -5.19 -17.28
CA ILE A 103 11.21 -4.22 -16.35
C ILE A 103 9.94 -4.77 -15.71
N VAL A 104 9.85 -4.63 -14.39
CA VAL A 104 8.71 -5.06 -13.57
C VAL A 104 8.09 -3.83 -12.91
N ALA A 105 6.78 -3.67 -13.00
CA ALA A 105 6.07 -2.63 -12.23
C ALA A 105 5.63 -3.19 -10.87
N MET A 106 6.11 -2.62 -9.77
CA MET A 106 5.58 -2.88 -8.43
C MET A 106 4.56 -1.81 -8.07
N VAL A 107 3.28 -2.14 -8.14
CA VAL A 107 2.18 -1.17 -8.04
C VAL A 107 1.87 -0.84 -6.59
N TRP A 108 2.15 0.39 -6.19
CA TRP A 108 1.69 0.98 -4.93
C TRP A 108 0.32 1.59 -5.11
N ASP A 109 0.16 2.43 -6.12
CA ASP A 109 -1.10 3.12 -6.39
C ASP A 109 -1.45 3.27 -7.86
N ILE A 110 -2.77 3.20 -8.15
CA ILE A 110 -3.35 3.63 -9.43
C ILE A 110 -4.00 4.99 -9.24
N VAL A 111 -3.24 6.03 -9.54
CA VAL A 111 -3.62 7.44 -9.27
C VAL A 111 -4.98 7.81 -9.87
N SER A 112 -5.30 7.33 -11.07
CA SER A 112 -6.58 7.62 -11.71
C SER A 112 -7.77 7.03 -10.96
N TRP A 113 -7.65 5.81 -10.44
CA TRP A 113 -8.71 5.20 -9.61
C TRP A 113 -8.83 5.85 -8.23
N LEU A 114 -7.74 6.37 -7.68
CA LEU A 114 -7.80 7.13 -6.44
C LEU A 114 -8.55 8.45 -6.66
N GLN A 115 -8.24 9.17 -7.75
CA GLN A 115 -8.78 10.51 -8.03
C GLN A 115 -10.18 10.50 -8.65
N ASP A 116 -10.59 9.40 -9.29
CA ASP A 116 -11.82 9.30 -10.07
C ASP A 116 -12.65 8.09 -9.65
N ASN A 117 -13.94 8.31 -9.39
CA ASN A 117 -14.91 7.26 -9.08
C ASN A 117 -16.00 7.11 -10.15
N ARG A 118 -15.88 7.82 -11.27
CA ARG A 118 -16.88 7.75 -12.33
C ARG A 118 -16.84 6.39 -13.01
N GLU A 119 -18.00 5.88 -13.38
CA GLU A 119 -18.12 4.79 -14.33
C GLU A 119 -17.75 5.30 -15.72
N ARG A 120 -16.57 4.92 -16.19
CA ARG A 120 -16.05 5.28 -17.51
C ARG A 120 -15.10 4.21 -18.02
N ASP A 121 -14.77 4.29 -19.30
CA ASP A 121 -13.69 3.52 -19.87
C ASP A 121 -12.32 4.01 -19.32
N TYR A 122 -11.61 3.13 -18.63
CA TYR A 122 -10.29 3.37 -18.07
C TYR A 122 -9.16 2.82 -18.95
N THR A 123 -9.46 2.09 -20.02
CA THR A 123 -8.43 1.42 -20.87
C THR A 123 -7.46 2.38 -21.54
N LYS A 124 -7.87 3.64 -21.75
CA LYS A 124 -7.03 4.72 -22.32
C LYS A 124 -6.36 5.60 -21.26
N ASP A 125 -6.54 5.31 -19.98
CA ASP A 125 -5.93 6.08 -18.89
C ASP A 125 -4.44 5.77 -18.76
N ALA A 126 -3.62 6.81 -18.69
CA ALA A 126 -2.16 6.64 -18.65
C ALA A 126 -1.64 5.92 -17.41
N SER A 127 -2.40 5.93 -16.31
CA SER A 127 -2.01 5.16 -15.12
C SER A 127 -2.15 3.65 -15.32
N LEU A 128 -2.87 3.23 -16.37
CA LEU A 128 -3.24 1.84 -16.62
C LEU A 128 -2.59 1.30 -17.88
N TRP A 129 -2.73 1.96 -19.04
CA TRP A 129 -2.12 1.45 -20.28
C TRP A 129 -0.59 1.42 -20.20
N MET A 130 0.03 2.26 -19.37
CA MET A 130 1.48 2.24 -19.17
C MET A 130 1.96 0.95 -18.50
N LEU A 131 1.12 0.29 -17.70
CA LEU A 131 1.43 -1.03 -17.14
C LEU A 131 1.66 -2.09 -18.23
N ASN A 132 1.02 -1.93 -19.41
CA ASN A 132 1.24 -2.79 -20.58
C ASN A 132 2.63 -2.62 -21.22
N LYS A 133 3.44 -1.66 -20.78
CA LYS A 133 4.83 -1.50 -21.26
C LYS A 133 5.83 -2.36 -20.49
N TYR A 134 5.45 -2.82 -19.29
CA TYR A 134 6.28 -3.67 -18.45
C TYR A 134 6.22 -5.12 -18.91
N ASP A 135 7.24 -5.89 -18.55
CA ASP A 135 7.32 -7.32 -18.84
C ASP A 135 6.57 -8.15 -17.78
N LEU A 136 6.40 -7.60 -16.57
CA LEU A 136 5.60 -8.16 -15.48
C LEU A 136 5.04 -7.03 -14.60
N VAL A 137 3.89 -7.26 -13.98
CA VAL A 137 3.32 -6.38 -12.95
C VAL A 137 3.18 -7.15 -11.63
N ILE A 138 3.71 -6.60 -10.55
CA ILE A 138 3.40 -6.98 -9.18
C ILE A 138 2.22 -6.10 -8.75
N ALA A 139 1.02 -6.68 -8.76
CA ALA A 139 -0.19 -6.01 -8.28
C ALA A 139 -0.25 -6.09 -6.75
N ALA A 140 -0.93 -5.13 -6.10
CA ALA A 140 -1.06 -5.12 -4.64
C ALA A 140 -1.61 -6.46 -4.11
N ASN A 141 -2.71 -6.94 -4.66
CA ASN A 141 -3.34 -8.21 -4.32
C ASN A 141 -4.12 -8.78 -5.53
N PRO A 142 -4.67 -10.01 -5.42
CA PRO A 142 -5.45 -10.60 -6.51
C PRO A 142 -6.65 -9.77 -6.97
N LYS A 143 -7.35 -9.07 -6.06
CA LYS A 143 -8.49 -8.20 -6.43
C LYS A 143 -8.04 -7.03 -7.31
N MET A 144 -6.93 -6.36 -6.97
CA MET A 144 -6.35 -5.32 -7.82
C MET A 144 -5.95 -5.87 -9.19
N GLY A 145 -5.27 -7.02 -9.22
CA GLY A 145 -4.85 -7.65 -10.48
C GLY A 145 -6.03 -7.98 -11.40
N LYS A 146 -7.13 -8.48 -10.83
CA LYS A 146 -8.38 -8.73 -11.56
C LYS A 146 -8.95 -7.43 -12.13
N ARG A 147 -9.07 -6.37 -11.31
CA ARG A 147 -9.60 -5.07 -11.75
C ARG A 147 -8.72 -4.41 -12.81
N LEU A 148 -7.39 -4.53 -12.70
CA LEU A 148 -6.44 -4.01 -13.69
C LEU A 148 -6.69 -4.65 -15.06
N ARG A 149 -6.99 -5.95 -15.08
CA ARG A 149 -7.33 -6.66 -16.31
C ARG A 149 -8.69 -6.28 -16.86
N GLU A 150 -9.73 -6.33 -16.03
CA GLU A 150 -11.13 -6.18 -16.44
C GLU A 150 -11.50 -4.74 -16.78
N GLU A 151 -11.16 -3.79 -15.91
CA GLU A 151 -11.50 -2.37 -16.11
C GLU A 151 -10.35 -1.57 -16.73
N GLY A 152 -9.10 -1.95 -16.42
CA GLY A 152 -7.92 -1.21 -16.85
C GLY A 152 -7.33 -1.62 -18.20
N GLY A 153 -7.76 -2.74 -18.79
CA GLY A 153 -7.20 -3.26 -20.03
C GLY A 153 -5.73 -3.68 -19.91
N VAL A 154 -5.28 -4.05 -18.71
CA VAL A 154 -3.91 -4.53 -18.47
C VAL A 154 -3.78 -6.00 -18.87
N THR A 155 -2.99 -6.22 -19.91
CA THR A 155 -2.69 -7.52 -20.53
C THR A 155 -1.35 -8.11 -20.08
N THR A 156 -0.46 -7.29 -19.51
CA THR A 156 0.81 -7.77 -18.95
C THR A 156 0.57 -8.84 -17.87
N PRO A 157 1.37 -9.92 -17.84
CA PRO A 157 1.30 -10.91 -16.77
C PRO A 157 1.42 -10.25 -15.39
N MET A 158 0.68 -10.78 -14.42
CA MET A 158 0.56 -10.20 -13.09
C MET A 158 0.80 -11.24 -12.01
N ILE A 159 1.56 -10.90 -10.98
CA ILE A 159 1.65 -11.65 -9.71
C ILE A 159 1.15 -10.76 -8.55
N PRO A 160 0.58 -11.34 -7.47
CA PRO A 160 0.16 -10.58 -6.31
C PRO A 160 1.32 -10.36 -5.31
N MET A 161 1.38 -9.18 -4.69
CA MET A 161 2.21 -8.96 -3.49
C MET A 161 1.54 -9.52 -2.22
N HIS A 162 0.21 -9.67 -2.26
CA HIS A 162 -0.69 -10.09 -1.16
C HIS A 162 -0.89 -9.04 -0.07
N LEU A 163 0.17 -8.60 0.60
CA LEU A 163 0.13 -7.55 1.61
C LEU A 163 1.31 -6.60 1.42
N THR A 164 1.13 -5.35 1.84
CA THR A 164 2.25 -4.40 1.98
C THR A 164 2.98 -4.68 3.29
N ASP A 165 4.30 -4.58 3.32
CA ASP A 165 5.05 -4.70 4.57
C ASP A 165 5.02 -3.38 5.38
N PHE A 166 5.29 -3.48 6.69
CA PHE A 166 5.56 -2.34 7.55
C PHE A 166 6.75 -2.70 8.43
N ILE A 167 7.95 -2.32 7.99
CA ILE A 167 9.21 -2.75 8.63
C ILE A 167 9.32 -2.11 10.00
N TYR A 168 9.42 -2.95 11.02
CA TYR A 168 9.45 -2.51 12.41
C TYR A 168 10.23 -3.48 13.28
N SER A 169 11.22 -2.94 14.00
CA SER A 169 12.04 -3.70 14.96
C SER A 169 12.12 -3.01 16.33
N GLY A 170 11.23 -2.04 16.57
CA GLY A 170 11.17 -1.32 17.84
C GLY A 170 10.45 -2.10 18.94
N PRO A 171 10.40 -1.54 20.17
CA PRO A 171 9.73 -2.18 21.28
C PRO A 171 8.21 -2.20 21.09
N LEU A 172 7.59 -3.33 21.38
CA LEU A 172 6.13 -3.45 21.43
C LEU A 172 5.66 -3.55 22.87
N VAL A 173 4.57 -2.87 23.18
CA VAL A 173 3.89 -3.01 24.46
C VAL A 173 2.98 -4.24 24.46
N PRO A 174 2.87 -4.97 25.59
CA PRO A 174 1.88 -6.04 25.75
C PRO A 174 0.48 -5.53 25.47
N LYS A 175 -0.31 -6.34 24.76
CA LYS A 175 -1.67 -5.97 24.36
C LYS A 175 -2.66 -6.34 25.45
N GLN A 176 -3.49 -5.38 25.80
CA GLN A 176 -4.58 -5.50 26.74
C GLN A 176 -5.90 -5.59 25.97
N TYR A 177 -6.83 -6.39 26.47
CA TYR A 177 -8.18 -6.41 25.95
C TYR A 177 -8.87 -5.07 26.28
N LYS A 178 -9.13 -4.28 25.23
CA LYS A 178 -9.80 -2.98 25.31
C LYS A 178 -10.84 -2.88 24.21
N LYS A 179 -11.97 -2.27 24.54
CA LYS A 179 -13.05 -1.99 23.58
C LYS A 179 -12.93 -0.57 23.05
N GLU A 180 -11.84 -0.30 22.35
CA GLU A 180 -11.56 0.99 21.73
C GLU A 180 -10.95 0.80 20.34
N LEU A 181 -11.17 1.78 19.48
CA LEU A 181 -10.65 1.81 18.13
C LEU A 181 -9.48 2.77 18.02
N TYR A 182 -8.52 2.42 17.17
CA TYR A 182 -7.48 3.32 16.68
C TYR A 182 -7.71 3.58 15.20
N TYR A 183 -7.76 4.85 14.82
CA TYR A 183 -7.92 5.27 13.43
C TYR A 183 -6.74 6.16 13.02
N VAL A 184 -5.81 5.59 12.25
CA VAL A 184 -4.67 6.31 11.67
C VAL A 184 -5.07 6.84 10.29
N ALA A 185 -5.16 8.16 10.13
CA ALA A 185 -5.46 8.77 8.83
C ALA A 185 -5.00 10.23 8.73
N THR A 186 -5.01 10.77 7.50
CA THR A 186 -4.67 12.17 7.22
C THR A 186 -5.83 13.15 7.45
N GLY A 187 -6.99 12.63 7.87
CA GLY A 187 -8.20 13.38 8.18
C GLY A 187 -9.26 12.46 8.76
N ILE A 188 -10.22 13.05 9.47
CA ILE A 188 -11.41 12.37 9.97
C ILE A 188 -12.57 12.72 9.04
N ASP A 189 -13.33 11.72 8.62
CA ASP A 189 -14.59 11.93 7.91
C ASP A 189 -15.69 12.24 8.94
N PRO A 190 -16.32 13.42 8.91
CA PRO A 190 -17.41 13.74 9.81
C PRO A 190 -18.56 12.73 9.74
N ALA A 191 -18.84 12.16 8.57
CA ALA A 191 -19.88 11.14 8.40
C ALA A 191 -19.56 9.88 9.20
N MET A 192 -18.28 9.49 9.27
CA MET A 192 -17.86 8.36 10.10
C MET A 192 -18.12 8.62 11.59
N ILE A 193 -17.91 9.84 12.07
CA ILE A 193 -18.17 10.20 13.47
C ILE A 193 -19.67 10.17 13.79
N GLU A 194 -20.54 10.50 12.83
CA GLU A 194 -21.99 10.45 12.99
C GLU A 194 -22.53 9.00 13.02
N GLU A 195 -21.89 8.09 12.28
CA GLU A 195 -22.30 6.69 12.18
C GLU A 195 -21.76 5.80 13.31
N VAL A 196 -20.61 6.16 13.90
CA VAL A 196 -20.03 5.38 15.00
C VAL A 196 -20.88 5.51 16.27
N PRO A 197 -21.20 4.39 16.94
CA PRO A 197 -21.88 4.41 18.23
C PRO A 197 -21.11 5.20 19.31
N SER A 198 -21.81 6.09 20.01
CA SER A 198 -21.21 7.01 20.98
C SER A 198 -20.64 6.36 22.25
N ASP A 199 -20.97 5.09 22.49
CA ASP A 199 -20.41 4.25 23.56
C ASP A 199 -19.05 3.64 23.19
N LEU A 200 -18.64 3.72 21.92
CA LEU A 200 -17.37 3.21 21.43
C LEU A 200 -16.32 4.32 21.31
N ARG A 201 -15.23 4.19 22.06
CA ARG A 201 -14.13 5.15 22.02
C ARG A 201 -13.31 5.01 20.73
N ILE A 202 -13.10 6.13 20.02
CA ILE A 202 -12.21 6.24 18.86
C ILE A 202 -11.01 7.10 19.21
N ASN A 203 -9.81 6.55 19.07
CA ASN A 203 -8.55 7.26 19.18
C ASN A 203 -8.00 7.57 17.78
N PHE A 204 -8.04 8.83 17.38
CA PHE A 204 -7.53 9.30 16.09
C PHE A 204 -6.05 9.70 16.17
N ILE A 205 -5.25 9.16 15.25
CA ILE A 205 -3.83 9.51 15.08
C ILE A 205 -3.66 10.17 13.71
N GLY A 206 -3.40 11.46 13.71
CA GLY A 206 -3.33 12.27 12.49
C GLY A 206 -3.36 13.78 12.76
N PRO A 207 -3.44 14.61 11.71
CA PRO A 207 -3.49 16.07 11.85
C PRO A 207 -4.68 16.52 12.73
N ASN A 208 -4.40 17.31 13.77
CA ASN A 208 -5.38 17.79 14.75
C ASN A 208 -5.89 19.22 14.46
N ASN A 209 -5.58 19.76 13.29
CA ASN A 209 -5.84 21.15 12.92
C ASN A 209 -7.19 21.39 12.22
N GLN A 210 -8.01 20.35 12.03
CA GLN A 210 -9.15 20.42 11.10
C GLN A 210 -10.51 20.69 11.75
N VAL A 211 -10.73 20.45 13.04
CA VAL A 211 -12.01 20.73 13.71
C VAL A 211 -11.79 21.03 15.20
N LYS A 212 -12.54 21.99 15.76
CA LYS A 212 -12.41 22.40 17.18
C LYS A 212 -13.27 21.59 18.15
N ASP A 213 -14.39 21.04 17.68
CA ASP A 213 -15.36 20.35 18.52
C ASP A 213 -15.63 18.95 17.96
N PHE A 214 -15.08 17.91 18.62
CA PHE A 214 -15.45 16.52 18.38
C PHE A 214 -16.25 15.99 19.58
N PRO A 215 -17.13 14.99 19.37
CA PRO A 215 -17.80 14.31 20.48
C PRO A 215 -16.82 13.70 21.48
N ASP A 216 -17.24 13.56 22.75
CA ASP A 216 -16.38 13.08 23.85
C ASP A 216 -15.79 11.68 23.63
N HIS A 217 -16.45 10.84 22.81
CA HIS A 217 -15.97 9.49 22.48
C HIS A 217 -14.84 9.49 21.43
N VAL A 218 -14.51 10.65 20.83
CA VAL A 218 -13.42 10.81 19.87
C VAL A 218 -12.25 11.52 20.53
N SER A 219 -11.11 10.85 20.59
CA SER A 219 -9.87 11.37 21.16
C SER A 219 -8.82 11.63 20.09
N LEU A 220 -8.40 12.89 19.99
CA LEU A 220 -7.35 13.32 19.08
C LEU A 220 -5.98 13.11 19.73
N LEU A 221 -5.25 12.07 19.32
CA LEU A 221 -3.89 11.79 19.80
C LEU A 221 -2.83 12.63 19.09
N GLY A 222 -3.22 13.34 18.02
CA GLY A 222 -2.34 14.19 17.22
C GLY A 222 -1.47 13.42 16.22
N PRO A 223 -0.69 14.15 15.40
CA PRO A 223 0.16 13.53 14.39
C PRO A 223 1.34 12.82 15.05
N MET A 224 1.67 11.63 14.56
CA MET A 224 2.83 10.84 14.97
C MET A 224 3.63 10.40 13.75
N GLU A 225 4.92 10.15 13.92
CA GLU A 225 5.69 9.46 12.88
C GLU A 225 5.23 8.01 12.80
N SER A 226 5.15 7.46 11.59
CA SER A 226 4.54 6.13 11.39
C SER A 226 5.24 5.06 12.23
N ASN A 227 6.57 5.11 12.32
CA ASN A 227 7.38 4.16 13.08
C ASN A 227 7.27 4.32 14.61
N ASP A 228 6.70 5.43 15.10
CA ASP A 228 6.46 5.63 16.54
C ASP A 228 5.12 5.03 17.00
N ILE A 229 4.20 4.75 16.06
CA ILE A 229 2.86 4.29 16.40
C ILE A 229 2.89 2.89 17.02
N PRO A 230 3.60 1.88 16.46
CA PRO A 230 3.53 0.52 16.98
C PRO A 230 3.92 0.35 18.45
N SER A 231 4.84 1.17 18.97
CA SER A 231 5.28 1.12 20.37
C SER A 231 4.27 1.74 21.35
N LYS A 232 3.23 2.43 20.85
CA LYS A 232 2.26 3.16 21.67
C LYS A 232 0.89 2.48 21.77
N LEU A 233 0.61 1.50 20.91
CA LEU A 233 -0.68 0.81 20.90
C LEU A 233 -0.65 -0.36 21.88
N ASP A 234 -1.29 -0.20 23.04
CA ASP A 234 -1.28 -1.16 24.16
C ASP A 234 -2.52 -2.05 24.23
N GLY A 235 -3.41 -2.01 23.24
CA GLY A 235 -4.64 -2.80 23.21
C GLY A 235 -5.65 -2.19 22.23
N GLY A 236 -6.85 -2.78 22.14
CA GLY A 236 -7.91 -2.29 21.26
C GLY A 236 -7.85 -2.86 19.84
N PHE A 237 -8.46 -2.15 18.89
CA PHE A 237 -8.56 -2.57 17.49
C PHE A 237 -8.16 -1.47 16.52
N GLY A 238 -7.50 -1.84 15.42
CA GLY A 238 -7.18 -0.91 14.33
C GLY A 238 -8.32 -0.82 13.32
N LEU A 239 -8.90 0.37 13.13
CA LEU A 239 -9.97 0.60 12.17
C LEU A 239 -9.42 0.79 10.75
N LEU A 240 -9.85 -0.09 9.84
CA LEU A 240 -9.64 0.01 8.40
C LEU A 240 -10.88 0.59 7.73
N TYR A 241 -10.91 1.91 7.68
CA TYR A 241 -11.97 2.67 7.02
C TYR A 241 -11.41 3.54 5.89
N TYR A 242 -12.18 3.64 4.81
CA TYR A 242 -11.93 4.55 3.69
C TYR A 242 -13.12 5.49 3.55
N PRO A 243 -12.92 6.80 3.69
CA PRO A 243 -14.00 7.76 3.72
C PRO A 243 -14.69 7.87 2.37
N GLN A 244 -16.02 8.00 2.38
CA GLN A 244 -16.82 8.27 1.18
C GLN A 244 -16.52 9.67 0.63
N ASN A 245 -16.36 10.62 1.55
CA ASN A 245 -16.06 12.01 1.23
C ASN A 245 -14.65 12.33 1.70
N GLY A 246 -13.79 12.80 0.79
CA GLY A 246 -12.41 13.11 1.13
C GLY A 246 -11.68 13.87 0.03
N GLY A 247 -10.38 14.05 0.20
CA GLY A 247 -9.54 14.78 -0.76
C GLY A 247 -9.46 14.13 -2.15
N TYR A 248 -9.83 12.84 -2.27
CA TYR A 248 -9.85 12.09 -3.51
C TYR A 248 -11.19 11.40 -3.72
N LYS A 249 -11.81 11.61 -4.89
CA LYS A 249 -13.18 11.16 -5.17
C LYS A 249 -13.34 9.64 -5.23
N GLY A 250 -12.29 8.92 -5.60
CA GLY A 250 -12.28 7.46 -5.69
C GLY A 250 -11.82 6.74 -4.42
N MET A 251 -11.45 7.47 -3.35
CA MET A 251 -10.79 6.89 -2.18
C MET A 251 -11.58 5.76 -1.51
N HIS A 252 -12.90 5.89 -1.40
CA HIS A 252 -13.75 4.86 -0.80
C HIS A 252 -13.67 3.55 -1.57
N ARG A 253 -14.02 3.59 -2.86
CA ARG A 253 -13.93 2.43 -3.75
C ARG A 253 -12.50 1.91 -3.83
N TYR A 254 -11.50 2.79 -3.71
CA TYR A 254 -10.08 2.42 -3.67
C TYR A 254 -9.70 1.47 -2.52
N GLY A 255 -10.40 1.54 -1.39
CA GLY A 255 -10.25 0.57 -0.30
C GLY A 255 -10.66 -0.87 -0.63
N GLU A 256 -11.42 -1.09 -1.70
CA GLU A 256 -11.93 -2.42 -2.07
C GLU A 256 -10.88 -3.31 -2.76
N TYR A 257 -9.77 -2.72 -3.21
CA TYR A 257 -8.73 -3.45 -3.96
C TYR A 257 -7.29 -3.05 -3.63
N ASN A 258 -7.02 -1.99 -2.87
CA ASN A 258 -5.65 -1.65 -2.49
C ASN A 258 -5.07 -2.59 -1.42
N ASN A 259 -3.77 -2.42 -1.13
CA ASN A 259 -3.15 -2.91 0.11
C ASN A 259 -2.97 -1.73 1.08
N PRO A 260 -3.82 -1.59 2.10
CA PRO A 260 -3.69 -0.50 3.07
C PRO A 260 -2.39 -0.65 3.86
N MET A 261 -1.51 0.37 3.82
CA MET A 261 -0.38 0.42 4.76
C MET A 261 -0.87 0.46 6.22
N LYS A 262 -2.09 0.95 6.46
CA LYS A 262 -2.77 0.95 7.77
C LYS A 262 -2.97 -0.46 8.31
N LEU A 263 -3.34 -1.43 7.45
CA LEU A 263 -3.48 -2.83 7.85
C LEU A 263 -2.14 -3.35 8.35
N SER A 264 -1.08 -3.16 7.55
CA SER A 264 0.27 -3.60 7.90
C SER A 264 0.82 -2.93 9.16
N LEU A 265 0.50 -1.65 9.37
CA LEU A 265 0.83 -0.93 10.60
C LEU A 265 0.16 -1.58 11.83
N TYR A 266 -1.13 -1.90 11.76
CA TYR A 266 -1.83 -2.56 12.87
C TYR A 266 -1.31 -3.98 13.11
N LEU A 267 -1.06 -4.74 12.04
CA LEU A 267 -0.44 -6.06 12.13
C LEU A 267 0.96 -5.99 12.77
N ALA A 268 1.80 -5.03 12.34
CA ALA A 268 3.12 -4.78 12.91
C ALA A 268 3.05 -4.40 14.39
N SER A 269 2.02 -3.62 14.77
CA SER A 269 1.73 -3.25 16.15
C SER A 269 1.27 -4.44 17.00
N GLY A 270 0.83 -5.53 16.38
CA GLY A 270 0.23 -6.68 17.07
C GLY A 270 -1.22 -6.39 17.49
N LEU A 271 -1.95 -5.62 16.70
CA LEU A 271 -3.30 -5.17 17.00
C LEU A 271 -4.32 -5.85 16.07
N PRO A 272 -5.40 -6.46 16.59
CA PRO A 272 -6.51 -6.92 15.76
C PRO A 272 -7.13 -5.77 14.98
N VAL A 273 -7.69 -6.08 13.81
CA VAL A 273 -8.25 -5.07 12.91
C VAL A 273 -9.76 -5.18 12.81
N VAL A 274 -10.40 -4.07 12.44
CA VAL A 274 -11.83 -4.02 12.13
C VAL A 274 -11.98 -3.37 10.78
N CYS A 275 -12.76 -3.98 9.88
CA CYS A 275 -12.93 -3.48 8.51
C CYS A 275 -14.34 -3.70 7.99
N LEU A 276 -14.73 -2.89 7.00
CA LEU A 276 -15.95 -3.09 6.22
C LEU A 276 -15.80 -4.32 5.31
N SER A 277 -16.89 -5.03 5.05
CA SER A 277 -16.93 -6.27 4.27
C SER A 277 -16.52 -6.10 2.81
N ASN A 278 -16.64 -4.87 2.27
CA ASN A 278 -16.16 -4.52 0.93
C ASN A 278 -14.64 -4.28 0.84
N THR A 279 -13.94 -4.13 1.97
CA THR A 279 -12.48 -3.91 2.01
C THR A 279 -11.74 -5.03 1.28
N ALA A 280 -10.63 -4.69 0.60
CA ALA A 280 -9.82 -5.64 -0.17
C ALA A 280 -9.53 -6.93 0.61
N HIS A 281 -9.13 -6.79 1.87
CA HIS A 281 -8.69 -7.89 2.74
C HIS A 281 -9.77 -8.45 3.67
N ALA A 282 -11.04 -8.07 3.56
CA ALA A 282 -12.09 -8.50 4.50
C ALA A 282 -12.19 -10.03 4.61
N LYS A 283 -12.20 -10.75 3.47
CA LYS A 283 -12.20 -12.22 3.45
C LYS A 283 -10.98 -12.81 4.17
N TRP A 284 -9.79 -12.27 3.88
CA TRP A 284 -8.54 -12.71 4.48
C TRP A 284 -8.52 -12.45 6.00
N ILE A 285 -8.94 -11.27 6.45
CA ILE A 285 -9.03 -10.90 7.88
C ILE A 285 -9.91 -11.90 8.64
N LYS A 286 -11.09 -12.21 8.08
CA LYS A 286 -12.03 -13.19 8.65
C LYS A 286 -11.43 -14.60 8.66
N ALA A 287 -10.86 -15.04 7.55
CA ALA A 287 -10.31 -16.39 7.40
C ALA A 287 -9.10 -16.65 8.32
N GLN A 288 -8.25 -15.65 8.52
CA GLN A 288 -7.10 -15.75 9.43
C GLN A 288 -7.47 -15.49 10.89
N GLY A 289 -8.70 -15.07 11.19
CA GLY A 289 -9.13 -14.75 12.55
C GLY A 289 -8.29 -13.66 13.21
N VAL A 290 -7.90 -12.64 12.43
CA VAL A 290 -7.02 -11.52 12.87
C VAL A 290 -7.80 -10.23 13.13
N GLY A 291 -9.13 -10.30 13.11
CA GLY A 291 -9.98 -9.13 13.23
C GLY A 291 -11.46 -9.43 13.04
N VAL A 292 -12.23 -8.35 13.01
CA VAL A 292 -13.68 -8.34 12.87
C VAL A 292 -14.06 -7.70 11.53
N VAL A 293 -15.05 -8.28 10.87
CA VAL A 293 -15.60 -7.76 9.61
C VAL A 293 -17.05 -7.36 9.87
N ILE A 294 -17.37 -6.13 9.52
CA ILE A 294 -18.72 -5.54 9.64
C ILE A 294 -19.21 -5.11 8.27
N ASP A 295 -20.52 -4.94 8.11
CA ASP A 295 -21.09 -4.44 6.85
C ASP A 295 -21.21 -2.91 6.87
N ASP A 296 -21.54 -2.32 8.02
CA ASP A 296 -21.70 -0.88 8.19
C ASP A 296 -20.96 -0.34 9.44
N LEU A 297 -20.64 0.96 9.47
CA LEU A 297 -20.01 1.59 10.63
C LEU A 297 -20.94 1.60 11.86
N GLY A 298 -22.26 1.64 11.67
CA GLY A 298 -23.23 1.54 12.75
C GLY A 298 -23.15 0.22 13.53
N ASP A 299 -22.63 -0.84 12.91
CA ASP A 299 -22.46 -2.15 13.54
C ASP A 299 -21.23 -2.22 14.46
N LEU A 300 -20.35 -1.21 14.45
CA LEU A 300 -19.11 -1.20 15.21
C LEU A 300 -19.35 -1.42 16.71
N GLY A 301 -20.37 -0.79 17.28
CA GLY A 301 -20.68 -0.90 18.70
C GLY A 301 -21.01 -2.34 19.10
N GLU A 302 -21.96 -2.96 18.41
CA GLU A 302 -22.34 -4.37 18.66
C GLU A 302 -21.16 -5.31 18.40
N ALA A 303 -20.47 -5.13 17.28
CA ALA A 303 -19.38 -6.00 16.86
C ALA A 303 -18.22 -5.99 17.86
N ILE A 304 -17.77 -4.83 18.34
CA ILE A 304 -16.67 -4.70 19.29
C ILE A 304 -17.10 -5.07 20.71
N ASN A 305 -18.31 -4.68 21.11
CA ASN A 305 -18.83 -5.06 22.43
C ASN A 305 -19.09 -6.56 22.56
N GLY A 306 -19.37 -7.25 21.44
CA GLY A 306 -19.59 -8.69 21.37
C GLY A 306 -18.31 -9.54 21.41
N VAL A 307 -17.13 -8.98 21.13
CA VAL A 307 -15.86 -9.72 21.22
C VAL A 307 -15.56 -10.01 22.69
N SER A 308 -15.41 -11.28 23.09
CA SER A 308 -14.96 -11.63 24.43
C SER A 308 -13.44 -11.46 24.58
N GLU A 309 -12.94 -11.33 25.82
CA GLU A 309 -11.49 -11.30 26.09
C GLU A 309 -10.79 -12.53 25.52
N LYS A 310 -11.41 -13.72 25.62
CA LYS A 310 -10.90 -14.96 25.05
C LYS A 310 -10.80 -14.90 23.52
N ASP A 311 -11.80 -14.33 22.85
CA ASP A 311 -11.77 -14.19 21.39
C ASP A 311 -10.69 -13.19 20.97
N TYR A 312 -10.50 -12.12 21.74
CA TYR A 312 -9.43 -11.14 21.52
C TYR A 312 -8.05 -11.78 21.67
N ASP A 313 -7.82 -12.55 22.74
CA ASP A 313 -6.56 -13.28 22.95
C ASP A 313 -6.28 -14.26 21.80
N GLN A 314 -7.32 -14.95 21.31
CA GLN A 314 -7.19 -15.81 20.15
C GLN A 314 -6.82 -15.03 18.88
N MET A 315 -7.35 -13.82 18.68
CA MET A 315 -6.93 -12.94 17.58
C MET A 315 -5.46 -12.54 17.72
N LEU A 316 -5.00 -12.21 18.94
CA LEU A 316 -3.59 -11.90 19.20
C LEU A 316 -2.67 -13.07 18.85
N ASP A 317 -3.06 -14.30 19.19
CA ASP A 317 -2.30 -15.49 18.81
C ASP A 317 -2.25 -15.70 17.30
N ASN A 318 -3.38 -15.53 16.62
CA ASN A 318 -3.49 -15.64 15.16
C ASN A 318 -2.65 -14.57 14.43
N LEU A 319 -2.49 -13.39 15.03
CA LEU A 319 -1.73 -12.27 14.47
C LEU A 319 -0.22 -12.49 14.45
N LYS A 320 0.34 -13.26 15.38
CA LYS A 320 1.81 -13.45 15.53
C LYS A 320 2.56 -13.83 14.24
N PRO A 321 2.11 -14.80 13.41
CA PRO A 321 2.76 -15.08 12.14
C PRO A 321 2.71 -13.89 11.17
N TRP A 322 1.58 -13.18 11.10
CA TRP A 322 1.38 -12.05 10.19
C TRP A 322 2.17 -10.82 10.61
N GLN A 323 2.23 -10.55 11.91
CA GLN A 323 3.10 -9.54 12.50
C GLN A 323 4.55 -9.78 12.08
N ARG A 324 5.07 -10.99 12.26
CA ARG A 324 6.45 -11.34 11.84
C ARG A 324 6.66 -11.20 10.33
N ALA A 325 5.65 -11.55 9.53
CA ALA A 325 5.74 -11.42 8.09
C ALA A 325 5.88 -9.94 7.67
N VAL A 326 4.94 -9.08 8.12
CA VAL A 326 4.94 -7.66 7.72
C VAL A 326 6.12 -6.87 8.29
N THR A 327 6.61 -7.20 9.49
CA THR A 327 7.73 -6.47 10.10
C THR A 327 9.09 -6.86 9.53
N SER A 328 9.18 -8.01 8.87
CA SER A 328 10.44 -8.52 8.30
C SER A 328 10.58 -8.26 6.80
N GLY A 329 9.59 -7.66 6.13
CA GLY A 329 9.64 -7.42 4.69
C GLY A 329 9.30 -8.65 3.85
N PHE A 330 8.56 -9.60 4.43
CA PHE A 330 8.31 -10.92 3.84
C PHE A 330 7.65 -10.81 2.46
N PHE A 331 6.67 -9.93 2.31
CA PHE A 331 5.87 -9.84 1.09
C PHE A 331 6.63 -9.19 -0.06
N ALA A 332 7.34 -8.08 0.19
CA ALA A 332 8.18 -7.41 -0.80
C ALA A 332 9.32 -8.33 -1.28
N LYS A 333 9.99 -9.02 -0.35
CA LYS A 333 11.03 -10.02 -0.68
C LYS A 333 10.46 -11.16 -1.53
N GLY A 334 9.32 -11.72 -1.11
CA GLY A 334 8.65 -12.80 -1.83
C GLY A 334 8.26 -12.38 -3.26
N ALA A 335 7.63 -11.22 -3.41
CA ALA A 335 7.21 -10.69 -4.71
C ALA A 335 8.40 -10.42 -5.64
N ALA A 336 9.52 -9.92 -5.11
CA ALA A 336 10.72 -9.68 -5.90
C ALA A 336 11.38 -10.98 -6.40
N ILE A 337 11.50 -11.98 -5.53
CA ILE A 337 12.00 -13.31 -5.91
C ILE A 337 11.07 -13.95 -6.94
N GLU A 338 9.76 -13.81 -6.74
CA GLU A 338 8.76 -14.35 -7.65
C GLU A 338 8.83 -13.68 -9.04
N ALA A 339 9.04 -12.36 -9.09
CA ALA A 339 9.23 -11.66 -10.36
C ALA A 339 10.43 -12.21 -11.14
N VAL A 340 11.54 -12.49 -10.46
CA VAL A 340 12.71 -13.14 -11.08
C VAL A 340 12.39 -14.57 -11.53
N ARG A 341 11.64 -15.32 -10.72
CA ARG A 341 11.20 -16.69 -11.04
C ARG A 341 10.36 -16.71 -12.33
N VAL A 342 9.42 -15.79 -12.48
CA VAL A 342 8.59 -15.67 -13.68
C VAL A 342 9.43 -15.23 -14.89
N LEU A 343 10.18 -14.12 -14.77
CA LEU A 343 10.85 -13.51 -15.92
C LEU A 343 12.13 -14.21 -16.39
N ASN A 344 12.86 -14.86 -15.50
CA ASN A 344 14.15 -15.48 -15.81
C ASN A 344 14.07 -16.99 -15.90
N LEU A 345 13.10 -17.63 -15.22
CA LEU A 345 12.96 -19.09 -15.22
C LEU A 345 11.66 -19.58 -15.90
N GLY A 346 10.72 -18.67 -16.22
CA GLY A 346 9.53 -19.00 -17.02
C GLY A 346 8.40 -19.68 -16.25
N PHE A 347 8.40 -19.63 -14.91
CA PHE A 347 7.30 -20.16 -14.11
C PHE A 347 6.06 -19.29 -14.22
N THR A 348 4.87 -19.90 -14.15
CA THR A 348 3.59 -19.21 -14.34
C THR A 348 2.52 -19.57 -13.31
N ASP A 349 2.84 -20.41 -12.32
CA ASP A 349 1.90 -20.96 -11.34
C ASP A 349 1.36 -19.94 -10.33
N THR A 350 2.04 -18.80 -10.20
CA THR A 350 1.67 -17.67 -9.32
C THR A 350 0.99 -16.53 -10.07
N LEU A 351 0.82 -16.65 -11.38
CA LEU A 351 0.17 -15.62 -12.16
C LEU A 351 -1.31 -15.48 -11.74
N ILE A 352 -1.78 -14.24 -11.69
CA ILE A 352 -3.19 -13.92 -11.49
C ILE A 352 -3.92 -14.32 -12.80
N HIS A 353 -4.65 -15.43 -12.76
CA HIS A 353 -5.45 -15.94 -13.88
C HIS A 353 -6.87 -15.35 -13.91
N GLN A 354 -7.52 -15.45 -15.08
CA GLN A 354 -8.90 -14.96 -15.28
C GLN A 354 -9.94 -15.82 -14.57
N GLU A 355 -9.63 -17.07 -14.23
CA GLU A 355 -10.58 -18.02 -13.63
C GLU A 355 -9.95 -18.83 -12.50
N GLY A 356 -10.68 -18.95 -11.39
CA GLY A 356 -10.51 -20.00 -10.38
C GLY A 356 -9.65 -19.64 -9.17
N ASN A 357 -10.31 -19.48 -8.02
CA ASN A 357 -9.80 -19.75 -6.68
C ASN A 357 -8.35 -19.35 -6.39
N ASN A 358 -8.12 -18.07 -6.10
CA ASN A 358 -7.17 -17.71 -5.06
C ASN A 358 -7.93 -16.74 -4.12
N ASP A 359 -8.89 -17.32 -3.40
CA ASP A 359 -9.69 -16.66 -2.35
C ASP A 359 -8.82 -16.23 -1.16
#